data_AF-A0A1B1Z4P2-F1
#
_entry.id   AF-A0A1B1Z4P2-F1
#
_cell.length_a   1.000
_cell.length_b   1.000
_cell.length_c   1.000
_cell.angle_alpha   90.00
_cell.angle_beta   90.00
_cell.angle_gamma   90.00
#
_symmetry.space_group_name_H-M   'P 1'
#
loop_
_entity.id
_entity.type
_entity.pdbx_description
1 polymer ?
#
loop_
_entity_poly.entity_id
_entity_poly.type
_entity_poly.pdbx_seq_one_letter_code
_entity_poly.pdbx_strand_id
1 'polypeptide(L)'
;MTLLFYIVLNIFFLVFFIKKKKNLHILEILLYWLAASYFFQNYSALCYMNFKTLIIPDKLSYELSHFINRIILYPLLMVSFLHFHLNSSTKIKKILLLLSYILLLTGLEWLEDFFGVLNHVNWQIWWSFSFWVLSLCVLLGLKYAFRKVLYKGRIKL
;
A
#
# COMPACT_ATOMS: atom_id res chain seq x y z
N MET A 1 -15.38 -10.16 -15.32
CA MET A 1 -15.99 -9.16 -14.41
C MET A 1 -15.00 -8.68 -13.35
N THR A 2 -14.22 -9.58 -12.74
CA THR A 2 -13.20 -9.24 -11.72
C THR A 2 -12.20 -8.17 -12.16
N LEU A 3 -11.60 -8.30 -13.35
CA LEU A 3 -10.65 -7.30 -13.86
C LEU A 3 -11.28 -5.90 -14.00
N LEU A 4 -12.50 -5.81 -14.52
CA LEU A 4 -13.20 -4.53 -14.65
C LEU A 4 -13.47 -3.91 -13.28
N PHE A 5 -13.87 -4.72 -12.31
CA PHE A 5 -14.07 -4.26 -10.92
C PHE A 5 -12.79 -3.63 -10.36
N TYR A 6 -11.64 -4.30 -10.49
CA TYR A 6 -10.37 -3.76 -10.01
C TYR A 6 -9.90 -2.54 -10.81
N ILE A 7 -10.10 -2.49 -12.12
CA ILE A 7 -9.81 -1.27 -12.91
C ILE A 7 -10.61 -0.07 -12.38
N VAL A 8 -11.93 -0.24 -12.18
CA VAL A 8 -12.79 0.82 -11.65
C VAL A 8 -12.37 1.22 -10.24
N LEU A 9 -12.04 0.25 -9.39
CA LEU A 9 -11.57 0.50 -8.03
C LEU A 9 -10.26 1.30 -8.01
N ASN A 10 -9.30 0.93 -8.86
CA ASN A 10 -8.03 1.65 -9.00
C ASN A 10 -8.24 3.07 -9.51
N ILE A 11 -9.06 3.26 -10.55
CA ILE A 11 -9.38 4.59 -11.08
C ILE A 11 -10.06 5.45 -10.01
N PHE A 12 -11.00 4.87 -9.25
CA PHE A 12 -11.70 5.58 -8.18
C PHE A 12 -10.71 6.11 -7.13
N PHE A 13 -9.83 5.26 -6.59
CA PHE A 13 -8.85 5.68 -5.62
C PHE A 13 -7.83 6.67 -6.21
N LEU A 14 -7.41 6.46 -7.45
CA LEU A 14 -6.46 7.34 -8.14
C LEU A 14 -7.03 8.75 -8.31
N VAL A 15 -8.27 8.85 -8.80
CA VAL A 15 -8.96 10.14 -8.95
C VAL A 15 -9.19 10.78 -7.58
N PHE A 16 -9.58 10.00 -6.57
CA PHE A 16 -9.71 10.51 -5.20
C PHE A 16 -8.39 11.13 -4.70
N PHE A 17 -7.27 10.43 -4.88
CA PHE A 17 -5.95 10.91 -4.48
C PHE A 17 -5.52 12.16 -5.27
N ILE A 18 -5.73 12.17 -6.59
CA ILE A 18 -5.41 13.32 -7.46
C ILE A 18 -6.28 14.54 -7.11
N LYS A 19 -7.53 14.38 -6.69
CA LYS A 19 -8.38 15.52 -6.30
C LYS A 19 -8.01 16.13 -4.95
N LYS A 20 -7.30 15.41 -4.08
CA LYS A 20 -6.89 15.94 -2.78
C LYS A 20 -5.71 16.92 -2.91
N LYS A 21 -5.72 17.98 -2.09
CA LYS A 21 -4.58 18.91 -1.98
C LYS A 21 -3.46 18.19 -1.21
N LYS A 22 -2.31 18.01 -1.85
CA LYS A 22 -1.19 17.24 -1.29
C LYS A 22 -0.26 18.17 -0.52
N ASN A 23 0.07 17.75 0.70
CA ASN A 23 1.09 18.38 1.55
C ASN A 23 2.44 17.65 1.44
N LEU A 24 2.49 16.60 0.62
CA LEU A 24 3.70 15.89 0.24
C LEU A 24 4.26 16.54 -1.01
N HIS A 25 5.58 16.73 -1.05
CA HIS A 25 6.27 17.15 -2.26
C HIS A 25 6.20 16.05 -3.32
N ILE A 26 6.27 16.39 -4.61
CA ILE A 26 6.17 15.40 -5.70
C ILE A 26 7.25 14.31 -5.62
N LEU A 27 8.48 14.68 -5.24
CA LEU A 27 9.57 13.72 -5.01
C LEU A 27 9.29 12.79 -3.82
N GLU A 28 8.62 13.27 -2.78
CA GLU A 28 8.19 12.41 -1.66
C GLU A 28 7.17 11.39 -2.14
N ILE A 29 6.16 11.84 -2.91
CA ILE A 29 5.13 10.96 -3.47
C ILE A 29 5.77 9.88 -4.33
N LEU A 30 6.67 10.25 -5.25
CA LEU A 30 7.34 9.31 -6.14
C LEU A 30 8.22 8.31 -5.37
N LEU A 31 9.02 8.78 -4.42
CA LEU A 31 9.86 7.91 -3.60
C LEU A 31 9.03 6.92 -2.78
N TYR A 32 8.00 7.40 -2.09
CA TYR A 32 7.16 6.55 -1.25
C TYR A 32 6.33 5.57 -2.08
N TRP A 33 5.90 5.98 -3.28
CA TRP A 33 5.24 5.08 -4.23
C TRP A 33 6.17 3.95 -4.65
N LEU A 34 7.40 4.27 -5.09
CA LEU A 34 8.38 3.26 -5.50
C LEU A 34 8.72 2.31 -4.36
N ALA A 35 8.92 2.84 -3.15
CA ALA A 35 9.17 2.01 -1.97
C ALA A 35 7.98 1.08 -1.67
N ALA A 36 6.76 1.60 -1.71
CA ALA A 36 5.55 0.80 -1.47
C ALA A 36 5.36 -0.29 -2.54
N SER A 37 5.53 0.04 -3.82
CA SER A 37 5.50 -0.92 -4.92
C SER A 37 6.56 -2.00 -4.73
N TYR A 38 7.79 -1.62 -4.36
CA TYR A 38 8.87 -2.57 -4.12
C TYR A 38 8.54 -3.53 -2.97
N PHE A 39 8.05 -3.03 -1.83
CA PHE A 39 7.69 -3.89 -0.69
C PHE A 39 6.61 -4.89 -1.07
N PHE A 40 5.51 -4.43 -1.66
CA PHE A 40 4.41 -5.32 -1.99
C PHE A 40 4.77 -6.29 -3.13
N GLN A 41 5.59 -5.88 -4.09
CA GLN A 41 6.10 -6.77 -5.13
C GLN A 41 6.99 -7.87 -4.58
N ASN A 42 7.93 -7.55 -3.69
CA ASN A 42 8.78 -8.56 -3.07
C ASN A 42 7.99 -9.49 -2.15
N TYR A 43 7.04 -8.95 -1.38
CA TYR A 43 6.16 -9.76 -0.55
C TYR A 43 5.33 -10.75 -1.38
N SER A 44 4.67 -10.25 -2.43
CA SER A 44 3.88 -11.09 -3.34
C SER A 44 4.76 -12.17 -4.00
N ALA A 45 5.98 -11.81 -4.42
CA ALA A 45 6.91 -12.77 -5.02
C ALA A 45 7.38 -13.83 -4.02
N LEU A 46 7.74 -13.45 -2.79
CA LEU A 46 8.15 -14.39 -1.74
C LEU A 46 7.03 -15.38 -1.41
N CYS A 47 5.81 -14.89 -1.24
CA CYS A 47 4.67 -15.72 -0.87
C CYS A 47 4.21 -16.63 -2.03
N TYR A 48 4.32 -16.16 -3.27
CA TYR A 48 3.95 -16.93 -4.46
C TYR A 48 5.02 -17.93 -4.88
N MET A 49 6.27 -17.49 -5.06
CA MET A 49 7.35 -18.30 -5.62
C MET A 49 8.06 -19.17 -4.58
N ASN A 50 8.28 -18.64 -3.37
CA ASN A 50 9.13 -19.31 -2.38
C ASN A 50 8.30 -20.12 -1.38
N PHE A 51 7.35 -19.47 -0.70
CA PHE A 51 6.55 -20.13 0.34
C PHE A 51 5.35 -20.89 -0.21
N LYS A 52 4.90 -20.58 -1.43
CA LYS A 52 3.69 -21.17 -2.06
C LYS A 52 2.44 -21.03 -1.19
N THR A 53 2.41 -19.99 -0.37
CA THR A 53 1.31 -19.67 0.53
C THR A 53 0.29 -18.73 -0.11
N LEU A 54 0.63 -18.18 -1.29
CA LEU A 54 -0.28 -17.47 -2.18
C LEU A 54 -0.25 -18.15 -3.54
N ILE A 55 -1.42 -18.33 -4.16
CA ILE A 55 -1.57 -18.86 -5.51
C ILE A 55 -2.35 -17.84 -6.33
N ILE A 56 -1.74 -17.34 -7.40
CA ILE A 56 -2.44 -16.57 -8.42
C ILE A 56 -2.89 -17.57 -9.48
N PRO A 57 -4.19 -17.73 -9.74
CA PRO A 57 -4.64 -18.71 -10.73
C PRO A 57 -4.20 -18.30 -12.14
N ASP A 58 -3.91 -19.29 -12.98
CA ASP A 58 -3.48 -19.13 -14.37
C ASP A 58 -4.64 -18.67 -15.27
N LYS A 59 -5.08 -17.44 -15.05
CA LYS A 59 -6.07 -16.72 -15.83
C LYS A 59 -5.59 -15.29 -15.97
N LEU A 60 -5.39 -14.87 -17.22
CA LEU A 60 -4.92 -13.52 -17.56
C LEU A 60 -5.69 -12.40 -16.84
N SER A 61 -7.00 -12.56 -16.66
CA SER A 61 -7.82 -11.56 -15.97
C SER A 61 -7.48 -11.40 -14.48
N TYR A 62 -7.08 -12.48 -13.80
CA TYR A 62 -6.65 -12.44 -12.40
C TYR A 62 -5.23 -11.91 -12.28
N GLU A 63 -4.32 -12.36 -13.14
CA GLU A 63 -2.94 -11.86 -13.17
C GLU A 63 -2.89 -10.34 -13.40
N LEU A 64 -3.66 -9.84 -14.37
CA LEU A 64 -3.74 -8.41 -14.63
C LEU A 64 -4.38 -7.64 -13.48
N SER A 65 -5.40 -8.22 -12.82
CA SER A 65 -6.02 -7.60 -11.64
C SER A 65 -5.01 -7.44 -10.52
N HIS A 66 -4.30 -8.52 -10.20
CA HIS A 66 -3.25 -8.54 -9.18
C HIS A 66 -2.10 -7.56 -9.52
N PHE A 67 -1.66 -7.56 -10.78
CA PHE A 67 -0.61 -6.66 -11.26
C PHE A 67 -0.99 -5.19 -11.10
N ILE A 68 -2.19 -4.81 -11.52
CA ILE A 68 -2.70 -3.43 -11.41
C ILE A 68 -2.79 -3.03 -9.94
N ASN A 69 -3.36 -3.87 -9.08
CA ASN A 69 -3.46 -3.57 -7.65
C ASN A 69 -2.09 -3.38 -7.02
N ARG A 70 -1.12 -4.22 -7.40
CA ARG A 70 0.25 -4.19 -6.88
C ARG A 70 1.02 -2.92 -7.26
N ILE A 71 0.76 -2.38 -8.45
CA ILE A 71 1.48 -1.19 -8.96
C ILE A 71 0.75 0.11 -8.62
N ILE A 72 -0.58 0.06 -8.54
CA ILE A 72 -1.42 1.24 -8.38
C ILE A 72 -2.11 1.23 -7.01
N LEU A 73 -3.06 0.34 -6.77
CA LEU A 73 -3.92 0.38 -5.58
C LEU A 73 -3.15 0.41 -4.26
N TYR A 74 -2.32 -0.59 -4.00
CA TYR A 74 -1.61 -0.70 -2.72
C TYR A 74 -0.59 0.45 -2.53
N PRO A 75 0.28 0.78 -3.50
CA PRO A 75 1.18 1.92 -3.37
C PRO A 75 0.45 3.24 -3.15
N LEU A 76 -0.65 3.47 -3.87
CA LEU A 76 -1.47 4.67 -3.72
C LEU A 76 -2.04 4.81 -2.31
N LEU A 77 -2.60 3.73 -1.76
CA LEU A 77 -3.12 3.71 -0.40
C LEU A 77 -2.03 3.92 0.65
N MET A 78 -0.87 3.31 0.45
CA MET A 78 0.28 3.49 1.35
C MET A 78 0.82 4.93 1.32
N VAL A 79 0.83 5.59 0.15
CA VAL A 79 1.18 7.01 0.03
C VAL A 79 0.08 7.90 0.62
N SER A 80 -1.20 7.59 0.41
CA SER A 80 -2.30 8.34 1.01
C SER A 80 -2.29 8.26 2.54
N PHE A 81 -1.93 7.11 3.11
CA PHE A 81 -1.66 6.97 4.54
C PHE A 81 -0.63 8.01 5.02
N LEU A 82 0.53 8.12 4.35
CA LEU A 82 1.56 9.08 4.74
C LEU A 82 1.06 10.53 4.66
N HIS A 83 0.27 10.84 3.63
CA HIS A 83 -0.37 12.16 3.48
C HIS A 83 -1.29 12.49 4.67
N PHE A 84 -2.21 11.60 5.02
CA PHE A 84 -3.13 11.81 6.15
C PHE A 84 -2.40 11.79 7.50
N HIS A 85 -1.37 10.95 7.63
CA HIS A 85 -0.57 10.87 8.85
C HIS A 85 0.19 12.18 9.10
N LEU A 86 0.65 12.86 8.05
CA LEU A 86 1.30 14.17 8.16
C LEU A 86 0.33 15.27 8.62
N ASN A 87 -0.92 15.21 8.17
CA ASN A 87 -1.94 16.22 8.48
C ASN A 87 -2.62 16.01 9.84
N SER A 88 -2.38 14.86 10.47
CA SER A 88 -2.98 14.51 11.76
C SER A 88 -2.27 15.23 12.91
N SER A 89 -3.01 16.04 13.66
CA SER A 89 -2.46 16.86 14.76
C SER A 89 -2.14 16.07 16.03
N THR A 90 -2.93 15.06 16.37
CA THR A 90 -2.79 14.30 17.64
C THR A 90 -2.18 12.91 17.43
N LYS A 91 -1.47 12.42 18.45
CA LYS A 91 -0.93 11.05 18.48
C LYS A 91 -2.03 9.99 18.35
N ILE A 92 -3.16 10.20 19.02
CA ILE A 92 -4.32 9.30 18.97
C ILE A 92 -4.85 9.20 17.52
N LYS A 93 -5.02 10.32 16.81
CA LYS A 93 -5.45 10.31 15.40
C LYS A 93 -4.48 9.55 14.49
N LYS A 94 -3.17 9.65 14.75
CA LYS A 94 -2.15 8.91 13.99
C LYS A 94 -2.23 7.40 14.22
N ILE A 95 -2.46 6.98 15.47
CA ILE A 95 -2.63 5.56 15.82
C ILE A 95 -3.92 5.02 15.18
N LEU A 96 -5.03 5.74 15.31
CA LEU A 96 -6.29 5.35 14.68
C LEU A 96 -6.19 5.26 13.16
N LEU A 97 -5.47 6.20 12.53
CA LEU A 97 -5.21 6.19 11.10
C LEU A 97 -4.34 4.98 10.69
N LEU A 98 -3.34 4.63 11.49
CA LEU A 98 -2.50 3.46 11.24
C LEU A 98 -3.37 2.19 11.28
N LEU A 99 -4.16 2.02 12.34
CA LEU A 99 -5.07 0.88 12.48
C LEU A 99 -6.09 0.81 11.35
N SER A 100 -6.68 1.94 10.95
CA SER A 100 -7.66 1.96 9.86
C SER A 100 -7.05 1.57 8.52
N TYR A 101 -5.82 2.01 8.22
CA TYR A 101 -5.14 1.61 7.00
C TYR A 101 -4.69 0.15 7.02
N ILE A 102 -4.26 -0.38 8.16
CA ILE A 102 -3.97 -1.82 8.29
C ILE A 102 -5.22 -2.64 7.99
N LEU A 103 -6.37 -2.27 8.59
CA LEU A 103 -7.64 -2.94 8.34
C LEU A 103 -8.09 -2.82 6.88
N LEU A 104 -7.93 -1.63 6.28
CA LEU A 104 -8.26 -1.41 4.87
C LEU A 104 -7.41 -2.27 3.93
N LEU A 105 -6.08 -2.28 4.13
CA LEU A 105 -5.15 -3.03 3.28
C LEU A 105 -5.36 -4.54 3.44
N THR A 106 -5.52 -5.02 4.67
CA THR A 106 -5.87 -6.42 4.95
C THR A 106 -7.22 -6.77 4.31
N GLY A 107 -8.22 -5.90 4.43
CA GLY A 107 -9.53 -6.11 3.82
C GLY A 107 -9.48 -6.20 2.29
N LEU A 108 -8.61 -5.43 1.64
CA LEU A 108 -8.41 -5.48 0.19
C LEU A 108 -7.69 -6.77 -0.26
N GLU A 109 -6.72 -7.24 0.51
CA GLU A 109 -6.04 -8.52 0.28
C GLU A 109 -7.03 -9.69 0.39
N TRP A 110 -7.88 -9.71 1.42
CA TRP A 110 -8.94 -10.72 1.54
C TRP A 110 -10.06 -10.54 0.52
N LEU A 111 -10.25 -9.34 -0.02
CA LEU A 111 -11.16 -9.13 -1.14
C LEU A 111 -10.60 -9.79 -2.42
N GLU A 112 -9.29 -9.70 -2.66
CA GLU A 112 -8.62 -10.43 -3.77
C GLU A 112 -8.78 -11.94 -3.63
N ASP A 113 -8.68 -12.46 -2.40
CA ASP A 113 -8.97 -13.87 -2.09
C ASP A 113 -10.41 -14.26 -2.38
N PHE A 114 -11.37 -13.48 -1.89
CA PHE A 114 -12.79 -13.72 -2.12
C PHE A 114 -13.15 -13.73 -3.62
N PHE A 115 -12.53 -12.86 -4.42
CA PHE A 115 -12.73 -12.83 -5.88
C PHE A 115 -11.90 -13.86 -6.66
N GLY A 116 -11.06 -14.63 -5.98
CA GLY A 116 -10.17 -15.63 -6.57
C GLY A 116 -9.01 -15.04 -7.37
N VAL A 117 -8.68 -13.76 -7.17
CA VAL A 117 -7.53 -13.11 -7.82
C VAL A 117 -6.22 -13.60 -7.23
N LEU A 118 -6.21 -13.82 -5.91
CA LEU A 118 -5.07 -14.26 -5.14
C LEU A 118 -5.56 -15.16 -4.03
N ASN A 119 -5.27 -16.45 -4.12
CA ASN A 119 -5.78 -17.45 -3.17
C ASN A 119 -4.75 -17.70 -2.08
N HIS A 120 -5.18 -17.57 -0.84
CA HIS A 120 -4.40 -17.88 0.34
C HIS A 120 -4.41 -19.40 0.60
N VAL A 121 -3.22 -19.99 0.70
CA VAL A 121 -3.05 -21.43 0.99
C VAL A 121 -2.22 -21.59 2.25
N ASN A 122 -2.76 -22.30 3.25
CA ASN A 122 -2.15 -22.45 4.57
C ASN A 122 -1.81 -21.10 5.24
N TRP A 123 -2.57 -20.06 4.91
CA TRP A 123 -2.29 -18.71 5.35
C TRP A 123 -2.88 -18.44 6.72
N GLN A 124 -2.08 -17.84 7.60
CA GLN A 124 -2.54 -17.35 8.88
C GLN A 124 -2.89 -15.87 8.75
N ILE A 125 -4.10 -15.48 9.13
CA ILE A 125 -4.58 -14.09 8.94
C ILE A 125 -3.67 -13.03 9.59
N TRP A 126 -2.99 -13.38 10.68
CA TRP A 126 -2.01 -12.52 11.36
C TRP A 126 -0.80 -12.16 10.50
N TRP A 127 -0.48 -12.95 9.46
CA TRP A 127 0.61 -12.64 8.53
C TRP A 127 0.30 -11.41 7.68
N SER A 128 -0.93 -11.29 7.20
CA SER A 128 -1.42 -10.08 6.50
C SER A 128 -1.28 -8.86 7.39
N PHE A 129 -1.80 -8.93 8.63
CA PHE A 129 -1.66 -7.84 9.61
C PHE A 129 -0.20 -7.46 9.86
N SER A 130 0.66 -8.45 10.06
CA SER A 130 2.10 -8.25 10.32
C SER A 130 2.79 -7.57 9.15
N PHE A 131 2.51 -8.00 7.93
CA PHE A 131 3.07 -7.42 6.71
C PHE A 131 2.65 -5.95 6.55
N TRP A 132 1.36 -5.64 6.72
CA TRP A 132 0.87 -4.26 6.58
C TRP A 132 1.38 -3.35 7.68
N VAL A 133 1.46 -3.82 8.93
CA VAL A 133 2.09 -3.08 10.04
C VAL A 133 3.54 -2.75 9.70
N LEU A 134 4.35 -3.74 9.30
CA LEU A 134 5.76 -3.55 8.98
C LEU A 134 5.93 -2.59 7.80
N SER A 135 5.16 -2.77 6.74
CA SER A 135 5.23 -1.93 5.53
C SER A 135 4.93 -0.46 5.83
N LEU A 136 3.89 -0.18 6.61
CA LEU A 136 3.56 1.20 7.01
C LEU A 136 4.60 1.79 7.97
N CYS A 137 5.12 1.00 8.91
CA CYS A 137 6.20 1.42 9.81
C CYS A 137 7.47 1.78 9.04
N VAL A 138 7.86 0.97 8.05
CA VAL A 138 9.03 1.24 7.20
C VAL A 138 8.81 2.52 6.40
N LEU A 139 7.63 2.73 5.83
CA LEU A 139 7.31 3.98 5.14
C LEU A 139 7.34 5.22 6.06
N LEU A 140 6.91 5.09 7.32
CA LEU A 140 7.05 6.17 8.29
C LEU A 140 8.52 6.48 8.58
N GLY A 141 9.36 5.46 8.69
CA GLY A 141 10.81 5.59 8.83
C GLY A 141 11.45 6.25 7.62
N LEU A 142 11.13 5.80 6.41
CA LEU A 142 11.58 6.40 5.15
C LEU A 142 11.17 7.87 5.04
N LYS A 143 9.92 8.20 5.39
CA LYS A 143 9.46 9.59 5.43
C LYS A 143 10.29 10.44 6.37
N TYR A 144 10.55 9.94 7.58
CA TYR A 144 11.37 10.65 8.56
C TYR A 144 12.79 10.88 8.04
N ALA A 145 13.45 9.84 7.52
CA ALA A 145 14.79 9.90 6.97
C ALA A 145 14.88 10.84 5.76
N PHE A 146 13.96 10.72 4.81
CA PHE A 146 13.96 11.52 3.59
C PHE A 146 13.74 13.00 3.89
N ARG A 147 12.77 13.34 4.75
CA ARG A 147 12.59 14.75 5.19
C ARG A 147 13.79 15.28 5.94
N LYS A 148 14.44 14.48 6.78
CA LYS A 148 15.67 14.89 7.48
C LYS A 148 16.78 15.26 6.49
N VAL A 149 16.89 14.57 5.36
CA VAL A 149 17.86 14.88 4.30
C VAL A 149 17.41 16.09 3.47
N LEU A 150 16.15 16.10 3.02
CA LEU A 150 15.60 17.13 2.14
C LEU A 150 15.59 18.53 2.80
N TYR A 151 15.32 18.58 4.11
CA TYR A 151 15.33 19.82 4.89
C TYR A 151 16.64 20.08 5.61
N LYS A 152 17.65 19.21 5.48
CA LYS A 152 18.98 19.38 6.11
C LYS A 152 19.65 20.70 5.71
N GLY A 153 19.35 21.21 4.51
CA GLY A 153 19.85 22.48 4.00
C GLY A 153 18.99 23.71 4.29
N ARG A 154 17.78 23.55 4.86
CA ARG A 154 16.90 24.67 5.28
C ARG A 154 16.98 25.00 6.76
N ILE A 155 17.77 24.25 7.55
CA ILE A 155 18.06 24.60 8.94
C ILE A 155 19.24 25.58 8.96
N LYS A 156 18.93 26.84 8.66
CA LYS A 156 19.52 28.01 9.30
C LYS A 156 18.35 28.97 9.56
N LEU A 157 18.22 29.38 10.83
CA LEU A 157 17.17 30.21 11.47
C LEU A 157 16.01 29.41 12.06
#